data_AF-A0A0H1R298-F1
#
_entry.id   AF-A0A0H1R298-F1
#
_cell.length_a   1.000
_cell.length_b   1.000
_cell.length_c   1.000
_cell.angle_alpha   90.00
_cell.angle_beta   90.00
_cell.angle_gamma   90.00
#
_symmetry.space_group_name_H-M   'P 1'
#
loop_
_entity.id
_entity.type
_entity.pdbx_description
1 polymer ?
#
loop_
_entity_poly.entity_id
_entity_poly.type
_entity_poly.pdbx_seq_one_letter_code
_entity_poly.pdbx_strand_id
1 'polypeptide(L)'
;MKGAEVLARAVRQSADRCYAVPGYPVSEVAALAEAVNTVNEKTALEYALGDSLSGRRAAVFVKHVGLNACADPLVHATAQGLRSGVVIVAADDVGAAASDVVQDSRYYGEVARVPVLEPDGETLGLAVDAAFEASETFSRVAIVRVTPAFLGADVPEPLSAPRRRREGCLADPGLTMAGRALMADRRTAEMFAWSRSSPLNRFSGGRSRAVTVYPPPAAPEMLASLHETGRPFLREHRLLVPPEPAGEPERFSTRGRYRTFCRNCPFHPALAILRERKLRAACDAGCAILAMNPPYRIGIATYGLGSSVAVAATGPGVALTGDYALLHSGLNALIDVYERKLPLLCIVFANNRMGMTGGHPVPEILRYIAWANPVVCAADDIGALRRALVLPDDGPRTVVIEGACPEGETHETVAYRDL
;
A
#
# COMPACT_ATOMS: atom_id res chain seq x y z
N MET A 1 23.10 -2.55 -23.36
CA MET A 1 21.77 -1.90 -23.34
C MET A 1 21.81 -0.82 -22.28
N LYS A 2 20.97 0.20 -22.39
CA LYS A 2 20.88 1.22 -21.33
C LYS A 2 20.25 0.63 -20.08
N GLY A 3 20.67 1.10 -18.90
CA GLY A 3 20.11 0.69 -17.61
C GLY A 3 18.59 0.81 -17.57
N ALA A 4 18.04 1.85 -18.20
CA ALA A 4 16.60 2.05 -18.35
C ALA A 4 15.90 0.89 -19.09
N GLU A 5 16.45 0.44 -20.22
CA GLU A 5 15.90 -0.65 -21.04
C GLU A 5 15.95 -1.98 -20.27
N VAL A 6 17.06 -2.24 -19.59
CA VAL A 6 17.24 -3.47 -18.82
C VAL A 6 16.30 -3.53 -17.63
N LEU A 7 16.12 -2.41 -16.92
CA LEU A 7 15.21 -2.33 -15.79
C LEU A 7 13.76 -2.52 -16.23
N ALA A 8 13.34 -1.85 -17.31
CA ALA A 8 12.00 -2.00 -17.86
C ALA A 8 11.73 -3.47 -18.26
N ARG A 9 12.69 -4.12 -18.94
CA ARG A 9 12.59 -5.54 -19.32
C ARG A 9 12.49 -6.45 -18.10
N ALA A 10 13.34 -6.27 -17.10
CA ALA A 10 13.30 -7.06 -15.87
C ALA A 10 11.95 -6.90 -15.14
N VAL A 11 11.43 -5.67 -15.00
CA VAL A 11 10.14 -5.44 -14.35
C VAL A 11 8.99 -6.07 -15.15
N ARG A 12 8.97 -5.92 -16.48
CA ARG A 12 7.95 -6.56 -17.35
C ARG A 12 7.97 -8.09 -17.28
N GLN A 13 9.15 -8.68 -17.06
CA GLN A 13 9.27 -10.12 -16.87
C GLN A 13 8.73 -10.56 -15.51
N SER A 14 8.77 -9.72 -14.48
CA SER A 14 8.43 -10.10 -13.10
C SER A 14 7.04 -9.65 -12.65
N ALA A 15 6.53 -8.52 -13.15
CA ALA A 15 5.23 -7.92 -12.82
C ALA A 15 4.12 -8.33 -13.81
N ASP A 16 2.87 -8.31 -13.34
CA ASP A 16 1.68 -8.51 -14.17
C ASP A 16 1.01 -7.18 -14.53
N ARG A 17 1.22 -6.16 -13.69
CA ARG A 17 0.69 -4.80 -13.83
C ARG A 17 1.79 -3.79 -13.54
N CYS A 18 1.78 -2.68 -14.27
CA CYS A 18 2.72 -1.59 -14.10
C CYS A 18 1.94 -0.28 -14.06
N TYR A 19 2.20 0.56 -13.06
CA TYR A 19 1.62 1.89 -12.91
C TYR A 19 2.72 2.93 -12.84
N ALA A 20 2.45 4.16 -13.27
CA ALA A 20 3.43 5.24 -13.22
C ALA A 20 2.78 6.60 -12.98
N VAL A 21 3.57 7.49 -12.41
CA VAL A 21 3.40 8.92 -12.62
C VAL A 21 4.67 9.43 -13.31
N PRO A 22 4.56 9.89 -14.56
CA PRO A 22 5.72 10.35 -15.31
C PRO A 22 6.43 11.49 -14.59
N GLY A 23 7.76 11.40 -14.53
CA GLY A 23 8.64 12.44 -14.04
C GLY A 23 10.09 12.01 -14.26
N TYR A 24 10.97 12.95 -14.59
CA TYR A 24 12.40 12.65 -14.63
C TYR A 24 12.84 12.12 -13.24
N PRO A 25 13.68 11.07 -13.17
CA PRO A 25 14.29 10.31 -14.26
C PRO A 25 13.55 8.99 -14.62
N VAL A 26 12.33 8.77 -14.13
CA VAL A 26 11.62 7.48 -14.28
C VAL A 26 10.77 7.38 -15.56
N SER A 27 10.43 8.50 -16.21
CA SER A 27 9.50 8.54 -17.35
C SER A 27 9.84 7.56 -18.48
N GLU A 28 11.11 7.51 -18.89
CA GLU A 28 11.56 6.63 -19.97
C GLU A 28 11.38 5.15 -19.60
N VAL A 29 11.78 4.78 -18.38
CA VAL A 29 11.65 3.40 -17.88
C VAL A 29 10.18 3.01 -17.81
N ALA A 30 9.32 3.89 -17.28
CA ALA A 30 7.88 3.65 -17.19
C ALA A 30 7.25 3.40 -18.57
N ALA A 31 7.65 4.18 -19.58
CA ALA A 31 7.18 4.02 -20.96
C ALA A 31 7.64 2.68 -21.57
N LEU A 32 8.92 2.33 -21.42
CA LEU A 32 9.47 1.04 -21.88
C LEU A 32 8.85 -0.17 -21.15
N ALA A 33 8.43 0.04 -19.89
CA ALA A 33 7.73 -0.95 -19.08
C ALA A 33 6.22 -1.06 -19.41
N GLU A 34 5.72 -0.25 -20.36
CA GLU A 34 4.30 -0.14 -20.72
C GLU A 34 3.42 0.15 -19.48
N ALA A 35 3.93 0.98 -18.57
CA ALA A 35 3.23 1.34 -17.35
C ALA A 35 2.03 2.25 -17.65
N VAL A 36 0.92 1.98 -16.95
CA VAL A 36 -0.30 2.79 -17.03
C VAL A 36 -0.12 4.03 -16.18
N ASN A 37 -0.17 5.21 -16.81
CA ASN A 37 -0.13 6.48 -16.08
C ASN A 37 -1.36 6.64 -15.20
N THR A 38 -1.22 7.06 -13.95
CA THR A 38 -2.31 7.35 -13.01
C THR A 38 -2.36 8.84 -12.65
N VAL A 39 -3.48 9.30 -12.07
CA VAL A 39 -3.65 10.70 -11.63
C VAL A 39 -2.57 11.19 -10.64
N ASN A 40 -2.10 10.31 -9.75
CA ASN A 40 -1.01 10.58 -8.82
C ASN A 40 -0.37 9.27 -8.31
N GLU A 41 0.70 9.40 -7.52
CA GLU A 41 1.54 8.29 -7.05
C GLU A 41 0.86 7.46 -5.97
N LYS A 42 0.07 8.11 -5.09
CA LYS A 42 -0.73 7.44 -4.07
C LYS A 42 -1.72 6.46 -4.72
N THR A 43 -2.47 6.92 -5.72
CA THR A 43 -3.40 6.11 -6.51
C THR A 43 -2.67 4.99 -7.26
N ALA A 44 -1.46 5.23 -7.79
CA ALA A 44 -0.65 4.18 -8.43
C ALA A 44 -0.34 3.03 -7.45
N LEU A 45 0.11 3.37 -6.24
CA LEU A 45 0.42 2.38 -5.21
C LEU A 45 -0.84 1.66 -4.70
N GLU A 46 -1.95 2.39 -4.56
CA GLU A 46 -3.22 1.81 -4.15
C GLU A 46 -3.78 0.82 -5.18
N TYR A 47 -3.69 1.12 -6.48
CA TYR A 47 -4.02 0.15 -7.51
C TYR A 47 -3.12 -1.08 -7.47
N ALA A 48 -1.81 -0.89 -7.25
CA ALA A 48 -0.88 -2.01 -7.13
C ALA A 48 -1.20 -2.90 -5.91
N LEU A 49 -1.62 -2.29 -4.79
CA LEU A 49 -2.09 -3.01 -3.61
C LEU A 49 -3.42 -3.74 -3.90
N GLY A 50 -4.34 -3.14 -4.66
CA GLY A 50 -5.56 -3.80 -5.11
C GLY A 50 -5.29 -5.00 -6.03
N ASP A 51 -4.36 -4.88 -6.98
CA ASP A 51 -3.90 -5.99 -7.82
C ASP A 51 -3.26 -7.11 -7.00
N SER A 52 -2.49 -6.75 -5.98
CA SER A 52 -1.95 -7.70 -5.03
C SER A 52 -3.04 -8.50 -4.35
N LEU A 53 -4.11 -7.85 -3.86
CA LEU A 53 -5.27 -8.54 -3.28
C LEU A 53 -5.94 -9.52 -4.27
N SER A 54 -5.86 -9.21 -5.56
CA SER A 54 -6.36 -10.03 -6.69
C SER A 54 -5.35 -11.08 -7.19
N GLY A 55 -4.21 -11.26 -6.53
CA GLY A 55 -3.22 -12.29 -6.88
C GLY A 55 -2.25 -11.90 -8.02
N ARG A 56 -2.16 -10.60 -8.36
CA ARG A 56 -1.30 -10.09 -9.43
C ARG A 56 -0.11 -9.34 -8.83
N ARG A 57 1.08 -9.57 -9.39
CA ARG A 57 2.26 -8.75 -9.06
C ARG A 57 2.14 -7.40 -9.73
N ALA A 58 2.49 -6.34 -9.02
CA ALA A 58 2.42 -4.99 -9.54
C ALA A 58 3.72 -4.21 -9.30
N ALA A 59 4.09 -3.39 -10.28
CA ALA A 59 5.18 -2.43 -10.17
C ALA A 59 4.67 -1.00 -10.28
N VAL A 60 5.29 -0.09 -9.53
CA VAL A 60 4.94 1.34 -9.51
C VAL A 60 6.19 2.16 -9.77
N PHE A 61 6.19 2.95 -10.84
CA PHE A 61 7.31 3.80 -11.24
C PHE A 61 7.08 5.23 -10.78
N VAL A 62 7.96 5.72 -9.91
CA VAL A 62 7.89 7.10 -9.38
C VAL A 62 9.28 7.72 -9.29
N LYS A 63 9.35 9.04 -9.44
CA LYS A 63 10.53 9.78 -8.96
C LYS A 63 10.49 9.85 -7.43
N HIS A 64 11.64 10.01 -6.79
CA HIS A 64 11.79 10.13 -5.33
C HIS A 64 10.73 11.00 -4.64
N VAL A 65 10.42 12.21 -5.13
CA VAL A 65 9.39 13.09 -4.52
C VAL A 65 8.02 12.42 -4.45
N GLY A 66 7.69 11.57 -5.42
CA GLY A 66 6.43 10.82 -5.45
C GLY A 66 6.25 9.85 -4.28
N LEU A 67 7.35 9.39 -3.66
CA LEU A 67 7.27 8.57 -2.45
C LEU A 67 6.61 9.31 -1.27
N ASN A 68 6.65 10.64 -1.24
CA ASN A 68 5.95 11.42 -0.21
C ASN A 68 4.43 11.19 -0.28
N ALA A 69 3.87 11.14 -1.48
CA ALA A 69 2.46 10.83 -1.68
C ALA A 69 2.15 9.34 -1.40
N CYS A 70 3.09 8.45 -1.69
CA CYS A 70 2.98 7.01 -1.38
C CYS A 70 3.14 6.68 0.10
N ALA A 71 3.67 7.58 0.93
CA ALA A 71 4.12 7.29 2.29
C ALA A 71 3.01 6.67 3.16
N ASP A 72 1.81 7.24 3.09
CA ASP A 72 0.63 6.79 3.82
C ASP A 72 0.26 5.32 3.50
N PRO A 73 -0.08 4.95 2.25
CA PRO A 73 -0.39 3.57 1.93
C PRO A 73 0.80 2.61 2.05
N LEU A 74 2.02 3.10 1.87
CA LEU A 74 3.24 2.33 2.06
C LEU A 74 3.41 1.88 3.52
N VAL A 75 3.23 2.79 4.49
CA VAL A 75 3.32 2.48 5.92
C VAL A 75 2.15 1.62 6.37
N HIS A 76 0.93 1.90 5.90
CA HIS A 76 -0.24 1.08 6.26
C HIS A 76 -0.14 -0.36 5.72
N ALA A 77 0.43 -0.55 4.53
CA ALA A 77 0.68 -1.88 3.97
C ALA A 77 1.58 -2.74 4.86
N THR A 78 2.42 -2.15 5.69
CA THR A 78 3.25 -2.87 6.65
C THR A 78 2.43 -3.51 7.78
N ALA A 79 1.39 -2.85 8.28
CA ALA A 79 0.51 -3.48 9.27
C ALA A 79 -0.51 -4.43 8.61
N GLN A 80 -0.95 -4.12 7.38
CA GLN A 80 -2.01 -4.85 6.69
C GLN A 80 -1.52 -6.08 5.92
N GLY A 81 -0.30 -6.06 5.41
CA GLY A 81 0.22 -7.08 4.49
C GLY A 81 -0.32 -6.97 3.07
N LEU A 82 0.12 -7.90 2.22
CA LEU A 82 -0.25 -8.02 0.81
C LEU A 82 -0.22 -9.50 0.39
N ARG A 83 -0.81 -9.87 -0.74
CA ARG A 83 -0.88 -11.27 -1.21
C ARG A 83 0.12 -11.60 -2.32
N SER A 84 0.26 -10.72 -3.30
CA SER A 84 1.25 -10.83 -4.38
C SER A 84 2.20 -9.64 -4.37
N GLY A 85 3.43 -9.83 -4.84
CA GLY A 85 4.49 -8.84 -4.66
C GLY A 85 4.17 -7.49 -5.31
N VAL A 86 4.45 -6.42 -4.56
CA VAL A 86 4.34 -5.03 -5.00
C VAL A 86 5.71 -4.38 -4.88
N VAL A 87 6.22 -3.85 -6.00
CA VAL A 87 7.53 -3.19 -6.05
C VAL A 87 7.38 -1.75 -6.50
N ILE A 88 7.93 -0.82 -5.74
CA ILE A 88 8.10 0.58 -6.17
C ILE A 88 9.50 0.70 -6.78
N VAL A 89 9.58 1.13 -8.04
CA VAL A 89 10.81 1.59 -8.66
C VAL A 89 10.92 3.09 -8.39
N ALA A 90 11.79 3.44 -7.43
CA ALA A 90 12.02 4.81 -6.99
C ALA A 90 13.27 5.38 -7.67
N ALA A 91 13.08 6.40 -8.51
CA ALA A 91 14.16 7.01 -9.25
C ALA A 91 14.60 8.34 -8.58
N ASP A 92 15.80 8.32 -7.99
CA ASP A 92 16.35 9.42 -7.21
C ASP A 92 17.20 10.34 -8.08
N ASP A 93 16.74 11.58 -8.26
CA ASP A 93 17.50 12.64 -8.93
C ASP A 93 18.48 13.27 -7.94
N VAL A 94 19.52 12.50 -7.58
CA VAL A 94 20.48 12.85 -6.52
C VAL A 94 21.21 14.18 -6.76
N GLY A 95 21.27 14.64 -8.01
CA GLY A 95 21.91 15.89 -8.40
C GLY A 95 20.95 17.05 -8.69
N ALA A 96 19.64 16.85 -8.47
CA ALA A 96 18.59 17.81 -8.82
C ALA A 96 18.69 18.31 -10.28
N ALA A 97 18.95 17.40 -11.23
CA ALA A 97 19.07 17.75 -12.64
C ALA A 97 17.73 18.25 -13.22
N ALA A 98 16.60 17.74 -12.72
CA ALA A 98 15.26 18.17 -13.10
C ALA A 98 14.25 18.06 -11.94
N SER A 99 14.72 18.25 -10.70
CA SER A 99 13.90 18.18 -9.48
C SER A 99 14.15 19.41 -8.60
N ASP A 100 13.09 19.96 -8.00
CA ASP A 100 13.19 21.13 -7.11
C ASP A 100 13.85 20.82 -5.77
N VAL A 101 13.85 19.54 -5.39
CA VAL A 101 14.42 19.04 -4.15
C VAL A 101 15.23 17.77 -4.41
N VAL A 102 16.19 17.49 -3.54
CA VAL A 102 16.84 16.18 -3.46
C VAL A 102 16.24 15.42 -2.29
N GLN A 103 15.93 14.15 -2.52
CA GLN A 103 15.45 13.23 -1.49
C GLN A 103 16.11 11.88 -1.69
N ASP A 104 16.35 11.18 -0.58
CA ASP A 104 16.89 9.84 -0.59
C ASP A 104 15.78 8.83 -0.27
N SER A 105 15.43 8.01 -1.25
CA SER A 105 14.34 7.04 -1.13
C SER A 105 14.62 5.91 -0.12
N ARG A 106 15.87 5.73 0.33
CA ARG A 106 16.23 4.67 1.28
C ARG A 106 15.62 4.88 2.67
N TYR A 107 15.38 6.13 3.07
CA TYR A 107 14.73 6.43 4.36
C TYR A 107 13.29 5.88 4.44
N TYR A 108 12.59 5.74 3.31
CA TYR A 108 11.28 5.09 3.28
C TYR A 108 11.35 3.61 3.64
N GLY A 109 12.50 2.97 3.43
CA GLY A 109 12.81 1.64 3.94
C GLY A 109 12.61 1.56 5.44
N GLU A 110 13.13 2.53 6.19
CA GLU A 110 13.03 2.58 7.65
C GLU A 110 11.65 3.04 8.12
N VAL A 111 11.12 4.13 7.54
CA VAL A 111 9.81 4.68 7.90
C VAL A 111 8.70 3.64 7.73
N ALA A 112 8.71 2.90 6.63
CA ALA A 112 7.70 1.88 6.36
C ALA A 112 8.13 0.47 6.77
N ARG A 113 9.40 0.24 7.12
CA ARG A 113 9.98 -1.09 7.42
C ARG A 113 9.80 -2.06 6.26
N VAL A 114 10.26 -1.64 5.09
CA VAL A 114 10.12 -2.33 3.80
C VAL A 114 11.48 -2.64 3.18
N PRO A 115 11.65 -3.77 2.45
CA PRO A 115 12.91 -4.07 1.78
C PRO A 115 13.29 -2.97 0.78
N VAL A 116 14.53 -2.51 0.81
CA VAL A 116 15.07 -1.57 -0.19
C VAL A 116 16.28 -2.20 -0.86
N LEU A 117 16.25 -2.27 -2.18
CA LEU A 117 17.32 -2.77 -3.02
C LEU A 117 17.85 -1.66 -3.92
N GLU A 118 19.17 -1.58 -4.05
CA GLU A 118 19.87 -0.65 -4.93
C GLU A 118 20.81 -1.45 -5.86
N PRO A 119 20.32 -1.87 -7.04
CA PRO A 119 21.11 -2.66 -7.96
C PRO A 119 22.31 -1.90 -8.52
N ASP A 120 23.24 -2.67 -9.08
CA ASP A 120 24.25 -2.21 -10.02
C ASP A 120 24.07 -2.91 -11.37
N GLY A 121 24.98 -2.65 -12.32
CA GLY A 121 24.85 -3.17 -13.69
C GLY A 121 24.83 -4.69 -13.77
N GLU A 122 25.44 -5.39 -12.82
CA GLU A 122 25.53 -6.86 -12.82
C GLU A 122 24.35 -7.51 -12.09
N THR A 123 23.73 -6.79 -11.16
CA THR A 123 22.72 -7.34 -10.23
C THR A 123 21.29 -6.91 -10.55
N LEU A 124 21.07 -6.02 -11.53
CA LEU A 124 19.76 -5.43 -11.83
C LEU A 124 18.60 -6.42 -11.96
N GLY A 125 18.73 -7.42 -12.84
CA GLY A 125 17.67 -8.44 -13.03
C GLY A 125 17.41 -9.24 -11.76
N LEU A 126 18.47 -9.69 -11.10
CA LEU A 126 18.39 -10.46 -9.85
C LEU A 126 17.79 -9.64 -8.71
N ALA A 127 18.07 -8.34 -8.64
CA ALA A 127 17.55 -7.44 -7.62
C ALA A 127 16.04 -7.19 -7.82
N VAL A 128 15.55 -7.04 -9.05
CA VAL A 128 14.12 -6.92 -9.33
C VAL A 128 13.37 -8.17 -8.88
N ASP A 129 13.88 -9.36 -9.23
CA ASP A 129 13.27 -10.62 -8.79
C ASP A 129 13.35 -10.81 -7.27
N ALA A 130 14.48 -10.49 -6.66
CA ALA A 130 14.63 -10.52 -5.21
C ALA A 130 13.71 -9.53 -4.50
N ALA A 131 13.41 -8.37 -5.12
CA ALA A 131 12.47 -7.39 -4.58
C ALA A 131 11.03 -7.96 -4.56
N PHE A 132 10.59 -8.63 -5.63
CA PHE A 132 9.29 -9.30 -5.65
C PHE A 132 9.24 -10.48 -4.67
N GLU A 133 10.28 -11.32 -4.61
CA GLU A 133 10.34 -12.45 -3.66
C GLU A 133 10.34 -11.95 -2.21
N ALA A 134 11.11 -10.91 -1.89
CA ALA A 134 11.11 -10.28 -0.57
C ALA A 134 9.75 -9.64 -0.25
N SER A 135 9.13 -8.97 -1.23
CA SER A 135 7.82 -8.36 -1.07
C SER A 135 6.77 -9.39 -0.64
N GLU A 136 6.75 -10.56 -1.27
CA GLU A 136 5.83 -11.65 -0.95
C GLU A 136 6.20 -12.30 0.39
N THR A 137 7.47 -12.68 0.56
CA THR A 137 7.97 -13.37 1.76
C THR A 137 7.67 -12.59 3.03
N PHE A 138 7.91 -11.28 3.03
CA PHE A 138 7.67 -10.41 4.18
C PHE A 138 6.28 -9.78 4.17
N SER A 139 5.50 -9.97 3.09
CA SER A 139 4.21 -9.32 2.86
C SER A 139 4.33 -7.81 3.04
N ARG A 140 5.29 -7.23 2.32
CA ARG A 140 5.70 -5.82 2.35
C ARG A 140 5.76 -5.31 0.92
N VAL A 141 5.40 -4.06 0.68
CA VAL A 141 5.88 -3.41 -0.55
C VAL A 141 7.40 -3.41 -0.52
N ALA A 142 8.10 -3.62 -1.63
CA ALA A 142 9.55 -3.47 -1.71
C ALA A 142 9.92 -2.26 -2.57
N ILE A 143 11.09 -1.67 -2.34
CA ILE A 143 11.59 -0.53 -3.11
C ILE A 143 12.84 -0.96 -3.87
N VAL A 144 12.88 -0.69 -5.17
CA VAL A 144 14.09 -0.74 -5.99
C VAL A 144 14.49 0.69 -6.31
N ARG A 145 15.59 1.14 -5.72
CA ARG A 145 16.14 2.48 -5.92
C ARG A 145 17.07 2.51 -7.14
N VAL A 146 16.90 3.51 -8.00
CA VAL A 146 17.79 3.79 -9.14
C VAL A 146 18.10 5.28 -9.26
N THR A 147 19.15 5.62 -10.01
CA THR A 147 19.59 7.02 -10.22
C THR A 147 19.75 7.33 -11.72
N PRO A 148 19.71 8.60 -12.15
CA PRO A 148 19.90 8.96 -13.55
C PRO A 148 21.19 8.40 -14.15
N ALA A 149 22.30 8.47 -13.40
CA ALA A 149 23.59 7.95 -13.84
C ALA A 149 23.53 6.44 -14.12
N PHE A 150 22.81 5.68 -13.28
CA PHE A 150 22.60 4.25 -13.49
C PHE A 150 21.70 3.96 -14.71
N LEU A 151 20.61 4.70 -14.85
CA LEU A 151 19.67 4.52 -15.95
C LEU A 151 20.29 4.81 -17.33
N GLY A 152 21.18 5.80 -17.40
CA GLY A 152 21.91 6.17 -18.63
C GLY A 152 23.18 5.35 -18.91
N ALA A 153 23.66 4.57 -17.94
CA ALA A 153 24.84 3.74 -18.10
C ALA A 153 24.57 2.54 -19.02
N ASP A 154 25.62 2.09 -19.71
CA ASP A 154 25.58 0.81 -20.41
C ASP A 154 25.75 -0.32 -19.40
N VAL A 155 24.75 -1.19 -19.32
CA VAL A 155 24.75 -2.33 -18.42
C VAL A 155 24.76 -3.64 -19.22
N PRO A 156 25.36 -4.71 -18.68
CA PRO A 156 25.26 -6.06 -19.23
C PRO A 156 23.81 -6.49 -19.48
N GLU A 157 23.62 -7.44 -20.39
CA GLU A 157 22.32 -8.09 -20.53
C GLU A 157 21.93 -8.74 -19.18
N PRO A 158 20.68 -8.58 -18.71
CA PRO A 158 20.32 -9.05 -17.39
C PRO A 158 20.47 -10.56 -17.31
N LEU A 159 21.15 -11.01 -16.25
CA LEU A 159 21.08 -12.40 -15.83
C LEU A 159 19.61 -12.71 -15.54
N SER A 160 18.99 -13.51 -16.39
CA SER A 160 17.60 -13.92 -16.20
C SER A 160 17.56 -14.93 -15.06
N ALA A 161 16.88 -14.59 -13.97
CA ALA A 161 16.50 -15.56 -12.96
C ALA A 161 15.09 -16.10 -13.26
N PRO A 162 14.78 -17.35 -12.87
CA PRO A 162 13.42 -17.86 -12.96
C PRO A 162 12.48 -17.02 -12.06
N ARG A 163 11.27 -16.69 -12.55
CA ARG A 163 10.23 -16.06 -11.72
C ARG A 163 9.89 -16.95 -10.53
N ARG A 164 10.48 -16.67 -9.37
CA ARG A 164 10.12 -17.31 -8.10
C ARG A 164 8.92 -16.58 -7.53
N ARG A 165 7.73 -17.15 -7.70
CA ARG A 165 6.52 -16.68 -7.02
C ARG A 165 6.43 -17.31 -5.64
N ARG A 166 6.31 -16.45 -4.63
CA ARG A 166 5.86 -16.79 -3.27
C ARG A 166 4.46 -16.23 -3.08
N GLU A 167 3.86 -16.56 -1.96
CA GLU A 167 2.58 -16.00 -1.55
C GLU A 167 2.79 -15.17 -0.28
N GLY A 168 2.36 -13.92 -0.32
CA GLY A 168 2.25 -13.07 0.86
C GLY A 168 0.96 -13.33 1.62
N CYS A 169 0.83 -12.73 2.79
CA CYS A 169 -0.36 -12.84 3.61
C CYS A 169 -0.82 -11.49 4.16
N LEU A 170 -2.14 -11.34 4.19
CA LEU A 170 -2.79 -10.25 4.90
C LEU A 170 -2.72 -10.48 6.41
N ALA A 171 -2.88 -9.40 7.17
CA ALA A 171 -2.99 -9.44 8.61
C ALA A 171 -4.13 -10.39 9.04
N ASP A 172 -3.84 -11.23 10.03
CA ASP A 172 -4.84 -12.11 10.64
C ASP A 172 -5.99 -11.26 11.22
N PRO A 173 -7.25 -11.48 10.79
CA PRO A 173 -8.40 -10.72 11.27
C PRO A 173 -8.67 -10.84 12.77
N GLY A 174 -8.11 -11.86 13.42
CA GLY A 174 -8.18 -12.04 14.87
C GLY A 174 -7.19 -11.19 15.67
N LEU A 175 -6.21 -10.56 15.01
CA LEU A 175 -5.25 -9.67 15.67
C LEU A 175 -5.84 -8.29 15.95
N THR A 176 -5.49 -7.75 17.12
CA THR A 176 -5.70 -6.33 17.41
C THR A 176 -4.73 -5.47 16.59
N MET A 177 -4.94 -4.16 16.55
CA MET A 177 -3.97 -3.26 15.90
C MET A 177 -2.58 -3.35 16.54
N ALA A 178 -2.51 -3.52 17.86
CA ALA A 178 -1.24 -3.76 18.55
C ALA A 178 -0.62 -5.11 18.16
N GLY A 179 -1.43 -6.17 18.06
CA GLY A 179 -0.96 -7.47 17.57
C GLY A 179 -0.45 -7.41 16.13
N ARG A 180 -1.10 -6.65 15.25
CA ARG A 180 -0.62 -6.40 13.87
C ARG A 180 0.72 -5.67 13.85
N ALA A 181 0.89 -4.66 14.70
CA ALA A 181 2.16 -3.95 14.83
C ALA A 181 3.29 -4.88 15.31
N LEU A 182 3.05 -5.71 16.31
CA LEU A 182 4.04 -6.67 16.79
C LEU A 182 4.38 -7.75 15.75
N MET A 183 3.38 -8.22 15.00
CA MET A 183 3.61 -9.14 13.87
C MET A 183 4.46 -8.47 12.78
N ALA A 184 4.24 -7.18 12.53
CA ALA A 184 5.06 -6.41 11.62
C ALA A 184 6.52 -6.28 12.09
N ASP A 185 6.76 -6.18 13.40
CA ASP A 185 8.11 -6.15 13.99
C ASP A 185 8.82 -7.49 13.80
N ARG A 186 8.14 -8.62 14.05
CA ARG A 186 8.67 -9.97 13.81
C ARG A 186 9.16 -10.14 12.36
N ARG A 187 8.34 -9.77 11.38
CA ARG A 187 8.72 -9.81 9.96
C ARG A 187 9.88 -8.88 9.62
N THR A 188 9.93 -7.72 10.26
CA THR A 188 11.06 -6.78 10.09
C THR A 188 12.36 -7.40 10.60
N ALA A 189 12.34 -8.12 11.73
CA ALA A 189 13.52 -8.82 12.23
C ALA A 189 14.01 -9.91 11.26
N GLU A 190 13.10 -10.65 10.61
CA GLU A 190 13.44 -11.63 9.57
C GLU A 190 14.09 -10.97 8.34
N MET A 191 13.66 -9.76 7.97
CA MET A 191 14.28 -8.99 6.88
C MET A 191 15.76 -8.67 7.16
N PHE A 192 16.17 -8.45 8.41
CA PHE A 192 17.58 -8.23 8.74
C PHE A 192 18.42 -9.49 8.45
N ALA A 193 17.90 -10.66 8.78
CA ALA A 193 18.58 -11.93 8.47
C ALA A 193 18.67 -12.15 6.95
N TRP A 194 17.58 -11.88 6.22
CA TRP A 194 17.57 -11.94 4.76
C TRP A 194 18.58 -10.98 4.12
N SER A 195 18.63 -9.72 4.57
CA SER A 195 19.55 -8.74 4.01
C SER A 195 21.01 -9.16 4.24
N ARG A 196 21.36 -9.62 5.44
CA ARG A 196 22.72 -10.08 5.77
C ARG A 196 23.16 -11.34 5.03
N SER A 197 22.21 -12.21 4.68
CA SER A 197 22.48 -13.46 3.96
C SER A 197 22.29 -13.35 2.45
N SER A 198 21.87 -12.20 1.94
CA SER A 198 21.58 -12.01 0.52
C SER A 198 22.86 -12.15 -0.32
N PRO A 199 22.86 -13.05 -1.33
CA PRO A 199 24.01 -13.25 -2.22
C PRO A 199 24.24 -12.07 -3.17
N LEU A 200 23.31 -11.10 -3.19
CA LEU A 200 23.46 -9.88 -4.00
C LEU A 200 24.48 -8.91 -3.39
N ASN A 201 24.77 -9.03 -2.09
CA ASN A 201 25.77 -8.20 -1.43
C ASN A 201 27.17 -8.79 -1.65
N ARG A 202 28.14 -7.92 -1.93
CA ARG A 202 29.54 -8.29 -2.19
C ARG A 202 30.45 -7.51 -1.26
N PHE A 203 31.20 -8.21 -0.41
CA PHE A 203 32.08 -7.58 0.57
C PHE A 203 33.53 -8.10 0.53
N SER A 204 33.85 -8.96 -0.42
CA SER A 204 35.18 -9.52 -0.65
C SER A 204 35.69 -9.17 -2.05
N GLY A 205 37.02 -9.15 -2.26
CA GLY A 205 37.61 -8.95 -3.59
C GLY A 205 37.90 -7.50 -3.99
N GLY A 206 38.10 -6.58 -3.04
CA GLY A 206 38.62 -5.23 -3.29
C GLY A 206 37.58 -4.15 -3.64
N ARG A 207 36.33 -4.52 -3.95
CA ARG A 207 35.22 -3.58 -4.15
C ARG A 207 33.96 -4.04 -3.41
N SER A 208 33.69 -3.42 -2.25
CA SER A 208 32.51 -3.71 -1.44
C SER A 208 31.26 -2.99 -1.99
N ARG A 209 30.14 -3.71 -2.13
CA ARG A 209 28.84 -3.21 -2.60
C ARG A 209 27.70 -3.89 -1.83
N ALA A 210 26.84 -3.06 -1.26
CA ALA A 210 25.55 -3.47 -0.73
C ALA A 210 24.48 -3.28 -1.81
N VAL A 211 23.72 -4.34 -2.11
CA VAL A 211 22.53 -4.27 -2.97
C VAL A 211 21.27 -4.22 -2.11
N THR A 212 21.17 -5.03 -1.06
CA THR A 212 20.06 -4.89 -0.09
C THR A 212 20.42 -3.82 0.92
N VAL A 213 19.98 -2.58 0.68
CA VAL A 213 20.39 -1.40 1.47
C VAL A 213 19.52 -1.18 2.71
N TYR A 214 18.27 -1.67 2.71
CA TYR A 214 17.47 -1.76 3.94
C TYR A 214 16.76 -3.13 4.03
N PRO A 215 16.86 -3.81 5.19
CA PRO A 215 17.71 -3.47 6.33
C PRO A 215 19.23 -3.51 6.01
N PRO A 216 20.11 -2.86 6.78
CA PRO A 216 21.54 -2.86 6.49
C PRO A 216 22.17 -4.28 6.47
N PRO A 217 22.98 -4.62 5.45
CA PRO A 217 23.38 -6.01 5.16
C PRO A 217 24.68 -6.49 5.82
N ALA A 218 25.39 -5.65 6.58
CA ALA A 218 26.72 -5.99 7.07
C ALA A 218 27.03 -5.42 8.46
N ALA A 219 28.19 -5.79 9.00
CA ALA A 219 28.71 -5.25 10.25
C ALA A 219 28.97 -3.73 10.13
N PRO A 220 28.83 -2.97 11.24
CA PRO A 220 28.92 -1.51 11.22
C PRO A 220 30.21 -0.96 10.57
N GLU A 221 31.35 -1.62 10.82
CA GLU A 221 32.67 -1.22 10.32
C GLU A 221 32.74 -1.32 8.80
N MET A 222 32.14 -2.37 8.25
CA MET A 222 32.07 -2.59 6.81
C MET A 222 31.17 -1.55 6.14
N LEU A 223 30.00 -1.29 6.72
CA LEU A 223 29.06 -0.27 6.22
C LEU A 223 29.66 1.14 6.26
N ALA A 224 30.49 1.45 7.26
CA ALA A 224 31.16 2.74 7.37
C ALA A 224 32.14 3.04 6.21
N SER A 225 32.62 1.99 5.53
CA SER A 225 33.58 2.08 4.42
C SER A 225 32.96 2.06 3.03
N LEU A 226 31.64 1.83 2.92
CA LEU A 226 30.96 1.70 1.63
C LEU A 226 30.86 3.05 0.92
N HIS A 227 31.04 3.01 -0.41
CA HIS A 227 30.75 4.15 -1.26
C HIS A 227 29.27 4.13 -1.66
N GLU A 228 28.59 5.27 -1.48
CA GLU A 228 27.17 5.44 -1.74
C GLU A 228 26.92 6.62 -2.67
N THR A 229 25.95 6.49 -3.57
CA THR A 229 25.53 7.59 -4.44
C THR A 229 24.45 8.42 -3.76
N GLY A 230 24.75 9.70 -3.53
CA GLY A 230 23.89 10.62 -2.78
C GLY A 230 24.34 10.70 -1.32
N ARG A 231 23.39 10.64 -0.38
CA ARG A 231 23.70 10.68 1.05
C ARG A 231 24.36 9.38 1.52
N PRO A 232 25.18 9.40 2.58
CA PRO A 232 25.84 8.20 3.11
C PRO A 232 24.90 7.41 4.05
N PHE A 233 23.77 6.93 3.51
CA PHE A 233 22.69 6.29 4.26
C PHE A 233 23.17 5.09 5.09
N LEU A 234 23.84 4.12 4.48
CA LEU A 234 24.32 2.92 5.20
C LEU A 234 25.35 3.28 6.27
N ARG A 235 26.22 4.26 6.00
CA ARG A 235 27.17 4.76 7.00
C ARG A 235 26.43 5.44 8.17
N GLU A 236 25.39 6.23 7.92
CA GLU A 236 24.59 6.88 8.96
C GLU A 236 23.79 5.87 9.80
N HIS A 237 23.26 4.80 9.18
CA HIS A 237 22.36 3.81 9.81
C HIS A 237 23.07 2.49 10.15
N ARG A 238 24.41 2.48 10.21
CA ARG A 238 25.22 1.27 10.45
C ARG A 238 25.00 0.60 11.81
N LEU A 239 24.38 1.29 12.75
CA LEU A 239 24.04 0.79 14.09
C LEU A 239 22.57 0.38 14.23
N LEU A 240 21.81 0.38 13.12
CA LEU A 240 20.42 -0.06 13.15
C LEU A 240 20.36 -1.55 13.50
N VAL A 241 19.53 -1.89 14.46
CA VAL A 241 19.30 -3.26 14.92
C VAL A 241 17.88 -3.71 14.59
N PRO A 242 17.65 -5.01 14.38
CA PRO A 242 16.30 -5.54 14.23
C PRO A 242 15.47 -5.21 15.47
N PRO A 243 14.15 -4.92 15.31
CA PRO A 243 13.28 -4.72 16.46
C PRO A 243 13.23 -6.00 17.30
N GLU A 244 13.25 -5.86 18.63
CA GLU A 244 13.07 -7.00 19.53
C GLU A 244 11.59 -7.39 19.58
N PRO A 245 11.20 -8.58 19.11
CA PRO A 245 9.81 -8.99 19.16
C PRO A 245 9.40 -9.30 20.61
N ALA A 246 8.71 -8.36 21.26
CA ALA A 246 8.23 -8.52 22.63
C ALA A 246 6.91 -9.33 22.69
N GLY A 247 7.00 -10.62 23.02
CA GLY A 247 5.84 -11.46 23.34
C GLY A 247 5.02 -11.94 22.13
N GLU A 248 3.84 -12.53 22.39
CA GLU A 248 2.92 -13.01 21.37
C GLU A 248 1.99 -11.90 20.85
N PRO A 249 1.75 -11.79 19.52
CA PRO A 249 0.81 -10.84 18.93
C PRO A 249 -0.57 -10.90 19.57
N GLU A 250 -1.01 -9.76 20.13
CA GLU A 250 -2.29 -9.66 20.82
C GLU A 250 -3.46 -9.96 19.87
N ARG A 251 -4.35 -10.85 20.32
CA ARG A 251 -5.57 -11.24 19.60
C ARG A 251 -6.80 -10.70 20.32
N PHE A 252 -7.91 -10.56 19.60
CA PHE A 252 -9.20 -10.24 20.22
C PHE A 252 -9.62 -11.29 21.25
N SER A 253 -9.30 -12.56 21.01
CA SER A 253 -9.57 -13.66 21.94
C SER A 253 -8.77 -13.53 23.23
N THR A 254 -7.46 -13.28 23.15
CA THR A 254 -6.60 -13.13 24.34
C THR A 254 -6.89 -11.82 25.08
N ARG A 255 -7.22 -10.74 24.36
CA ARG A 255 -7.68 -9.48 24.96
C ARG A 255 -9.10 -9.57 25.55
N GLY A 256 -9.88 -10.60 25.17
CA GLY A 256 -11.26 -10.80 25.61
C GLY A 256 -12.28 -9.79 25.06
N ARG A 257 -11.90 -8.92 24.12
CA ARG A 257 -12.82 -7.89 23.55
C ARG A 257 -12.36 -7.32 22.20
N TYR A 258 -13.33 -6.85 21.42
CA TYR A 258 -13.12 -6.11 20.17
C TYR A 258 -14.02 -4.86 20.11
N ARG A 259 -13.71 -3.94 19.19
CA ARG A 259 -14.55 -2.76 18.91
C ARG A 259 -15.35 -2.95 17.64
N THR A 260 -16.58 -2.46 17.64
CA THR A 260 -17.44 -2.40 16.45
C THR A 260 -18.16 -1.05 16.40
N PHE A 261 -19.11 -0.88 15.48
CA PHE A 261 -19.89 0.35 15.33
C PHE A 261 -20.64 0.72 16.63
N CYS A 262 -21.09 1.97 16.74
CA CYS A 262 -22.00 2.39 17.82
C CYS A 262 -23.29 1.55 17.80
N ARG A 263 -23.95 1.38 18.95
CA ARG A 263 -25.14 0.52 19.07
C ARG A 263 -26.26 0.92 18.12
N ASN A 264 -26.50 2.22 17.99
CA ASN A 264 -27.53 2.77 17.11
C ASN A 264 -26.93 3.41 15.86
N CYS A 265 -25.85 2.84 15.32
CA CYS A 265 -25.24 3.37 14.11
C CYS A 265 -26.24 3.30 12.92
N PRO A 266 -26.50 4.41 12.22
CA PRO A 266 -27.49 4.42 11.13
C PRO A 266 -27.08 3.49 9.97
N PHE A 267 -25.78 3.16 9.83
CA PHE A 267 -25.26 2.36 8.73
C PHE A 267 -25.35 0.84 8.93
N HIS A 268 -25.89 0.37 10.07
CA HIS A 268 -26.12 -1.06 10.31
C HIS A 268 -26.88 -1.78 9.18
N PRO A 269 -27.97 -1.23 8.60
CA PRO A 269 -28.69 -1.87 7.50
C PRO A 269 -27.82 -2.07 6.26
N ALA A 270 -27.01 -1.08 5.88
CA ALA A 270 -26.08 -1.19 4.75
C ALA A 270 -25.06 -2.31 4.98
N LEU A 271 -24.43 -2.34 6.17
CA LEU A 271 -23.46 -3.38 6.53
C LEU A 271 -24.09 -4.79 6.54
N ALA A 272 -25.35 -4.91 6.99
CA ALA A 272 -26.09 -6.16 6.96
C ALA A 272 -26.35 -6.64 5.52
N ILE A 273 -26.75 -5.74 4.62
CA ILE A 273 -26.95 -6.05 3.19
C ILE A 273 -25.65 -6.53 2.54
N LEU A 274 -24.53 -5.83 2.79
CA LEU A 274 -23.22 -6.23 2.24
C LEU A 274 -22.82 -7.63 2.72
N ARG A 275 -23.05 -7.93 4.01
CA ARG A 275 -22.78 -9.26 4.59
C ARG A 275 -23.69 -10.34 3.99
N GLU A 276 -24.99 -10.08 3.89
CA GLU A 276 -25.97 -11.00 3.28
C GLU A 276 -25.57 -11.36 1.84
N ARG A 277 -25.14 -10.36 1.08
CA ARG A 277 -24.66 -10.51 -0.31
C ARG A 277 -23.24 -11.06 -0.42
N LYS A 278 -22.56 -11.33 0.70
CA LYS A 278 -21.17 -11.81 0.77
C LYS A 278 -20.20 -10.89 0.03
N LEU A 279 -20.50 -9.59 -0.04
CA LEU A 279 -19.63 -8.60 -0.64
C LEU A 279 -18.44 -8.35 0.29
N ARG A 280 -17.25 -8.32 -0.30
CA ARG A 280 -15.97 -8.10 0.37
C ARG A 280 -15.51 -6.70 0.00
N ALA A 281 -14.99 -5.94 0.95
CA ALA A 281 -14.66 -4.54 0.73
C ALA A 281 -13.21 -4.20 1.14
N ALA A 282 -12.58 -3.31 0.37
CA ALA A 282 -11.47 -2.51 0.90
C ALA A 282 -12.06 -1.39 1.77
N CYS A 283 -11.49 -1.17 2.95
CA CYS A 283 -12.01 -0.21 3.93
C CYS A 283 -10.98 0.87 4.23
N ASP A 284 -11.46 2.10 4.38
CA ASP A 284 -10.60 3.18 4.87
C ASP A 284 -10.41 3.16 6.38
N ALA A 285 -9.29 3.74 6.81
CA ALA A 285 -9.12 4.14 8.20
C ALA A 285 -10.27 5.06 8.63
N GLY A 286 -10.74 4.92 9.87
CA GLY A 286 -11.99 5.54 10.34
C GLY A 286 -13.07 4.49 10.56
N CYS A 287 -14.34 4.88 10.69
CA CYS A 287 -15.41 3.96 11.08
C CYS A 287 -15.56 2.75 10.13
N ALA A 288 -15.23 2.93 8.84
CA ALA A 288 -15.26 1.86 7.84
C ALA A 288 -14.38 0.65 8.21
N ILE A 289 -13.23 0.86 8.88
CA ILE A 289 -12.34 -0.23 9.34
C ILE A 289 -13.04 -1.21 10.28
N LEU A 290 -14.07 -0.76 11.02
CA LEU A 290 -14.82 -1.59 11.97
C LEU A 290 -15.64 -2.66 11.25
N ALA A 291 -15.90 -2.50 9.94
CA ALA A 291 -16.55 -3.50 9.11
C ALA A 291 -15.68 -4.76 8.90
N MET A 292 -14.38 -4.71 9.24
CA MET A 292 -13.49 -5.87 9.29
C MET A 292 -13.77 -6.76 10.52
N ASN A 293 -14.32 -6.20 11.59
CA ASN A 293 -14.57 -6.90 12.85
C ASN A 293 -15.95 -7.59 12.84
N PRO A 294 -16.22 -8.51 13.80
CA PRO A 294 -17.56 -9.01 14.01
C PRO A 294 -18.57 -7.87 14.33
N PRO A 295 -19.86 -8.06 14.01
CA PRO A 295 -20.45 -9.23 13.35
C PRO A 295 -20.34 -9.21 11.82
N TYR A 296 -19.72 -8.19 11.22
CA TYR A 296 -19.78 -7.96 9.77
C TYR A 296 -18.76 -8.78 8.98
N ARG A 297 -17.46 -8.68 9.33
CA ARG A 297 -16.35 -9.37 8.64
C ARG A 297 -16.36 -9.20 7.10
N ILE A 298 -16.86 -8.07 6.61
CA ILE A 298 -16.92 -7.76 5.17
C ILE A 298 -15.63 -7.09 4.67
N GLY A 299 -14.94 -6.33 5.54
CA GLY A 299 -13.69 -5.67 5.19
C GLY A 299 -12.52 -6.67 5.11
N ILE A 300 -11.69 -6.56 4.06
CA ILE A 300 -10.57 -7.47 3.81
C ILE A 300 -9.20 -6.83 3.97
N ALA A 301 -9.11 -5.51 3.72
CA ALA A 301 -7.88 -4.77 3.83
C ALA A 301 -8.16 -3.29 4.07
N THR A 302 -7.18 -2.63 4.69
CA THR A 302 -7.13 -1.18 4.87
C THR A 302 -5.70 -0.70 4.64
N TYR A 303 -5.54 0.32 3.80
CA TYR A 303 -4.24 0.85 3.41
C TYR A 303 -4.10 2.34 3.71
N GLY A 304 -4.88 2.86 4.66
CA GLY A 304 -4.83 4.26 5.05
C GLY A 304 -6.17 4.96 4.87
N LEU A 305 -6.15 6.29 5.01
CA LEU A 305 -7.33 7.11 4.81
C LEU A 305 -7.50 7.41 3.31
N GLY A 306 -8.74 7.31 2.80
CA GLY A 306 -9.07 7.56 1.39
C GLY A 306 -8.41 6.62 0.37
N SER A 307 -7.90 5.47 0.82
CA SER A 307 -7.19 4.49 -0.02
C SER A 307 -8.11 3.42 -0.61
N SER A 308 -9.28 3.24 0.00
CA SER A 308 -10.22 2.16 -0.35
C SER A 308 -10.68 2.21 -1.81
N VAL A 309 -10.83 3.41 -2.38
CA VAL A 309 -11.34 3.63 -3.74
C VAL A 309 -10.47 2.95 -4.80
N ALA A 310 -9.18 3.31 -4.88
CA ALA A 310 -8.26 2.73 -5.85
C ALA A 310 -7.98 1.25 -5.54
N VAL A 311 -7.75 0.90 -4.26
CA VAL A 311 -7.53 -0.50 -3.86
C VAL A 311 -8.70 -1.41 -4.28
N ALA A 312 -9.93 -0.94 -4.10
CA ALA A 312 -11.11 -1.71 -4.49
C ALA A 312 -11.24 -1.87 -6.00
N ALA A 313 -10.93 -0.83 -6.78
CA ALA A 313 -11.14 -0.82 -8.23
C ALA A 313 -10.29 -1.87 -8.98
N THR A 314 -9.11 -2.23 -8.48
CA THR A 314 -8.27 -3.34 -9.02
C THR A 314 -8.30 -4.59 -8.13
N GLY A 315 -8.94 -4.51 -6.97
CA GLY A 315 -9.06 -5.56 -5.97
C GLY A 315 -10.50 -6.08 -5.83
N PRO A 316 -11.14 -5.95 -4.65
CA PRO A 316 -12.44 -6.58 -4.36
C PRO A 316 -13.67 -5.99 -5.07
N GLY A 317 -13.54 -4.88 -5.80
CA GLY A 317 -14.65 -4.21 -6.50
C GLY A 317 -15.58 -3.40 -5.58
N VAL A 318 -15.43 -3.46 -4.26
CA VAL A 318 -16.20 -2.64 -3.29
C VAL A 318 -15.27 -1.82 -2.41
N ALA A 319 -15.44 -0.50 -2.45
CA ALA A 319 -14.81 0.43 -1.52
C ALA A 319 -15.82 0.83 -0.44
N LEU A 320 -15.38 0.80 0.82
CA LEU A 320 -16.12 1.33 1.95
C LEU A 320 -15.35 2.50 2.57
N THR A 321 -15.84 3.71 2.35
CA THR A 321 -15.22 4.97 2.77
C THR A 321 -16.19 5.79 3.63
N GLY A 322 -15.64 6.63 4.50
CA GLY A 322 -16.38 7.76 5.08
C GLY A 322 -16.35 8.97 4.13
N ASP A 323 -17.25 9.93 4.33
CA ASP A 323 -17.24 11.22 3.64
C ASP A 323 -15.89 11.96 3.77
N TYR A 324 -15.36 12.09 4.99
CA TYR A 324 -14.07 12.75 5.22
C TYR A 324 -12.90 11.97 4.63
N ALA A 325 -12.93 10.64 4.72
CA ALA A 325 -11.88 9.81 4.12
C ALA A 325 -11.80 10.02 2.60
N LEU A 326 -12.96 10.14 1.95
CA LEU A 326 -13.05 10.46 0.54
C LEU A 326 -12.49 11.86 0.24
N LEU A 327 -12.89 12.88 1.00
CA LEU A 327 -12.36 14.26 0.86
C LEU A 327 -10.86 14.37 1.13
N HIS A 328 -10.34 13.61 2.08
CA HIS A 328 -8.94 13.69 2.53
C HIS A 328 -7.96 13.34 1.40
N SER A 329 -8.19 12.22 0.71
CA SER A 329 -7.29 11.77 -0.35
C SER A 329 -7.93 10.83 -1.37
N GLY A 330 -9.18 10.42 -1.18
CA GLY A 330 -9.87 9.49 -2.08
C GLY A 330 -10.43 10.12 -3.36
N LEU A 331 -10.61 11.45 -3.40
CA LEU A 331 -11.17 12.15 -4.57
C LEU A 331 -10.34 11.93 -5.84
N ASN A 332 -9.02 12.02 -5.74
CA ASN A 332 -8.13 11.81 -6.89
C ASN A 332 -8.31 10.39 -7.47
N ALA A 333 -8.31 9.37 -6.60
CA ALA A 333 -8.57 7.99 -7.00
C ALA A 333 -9.96 7.85 -7.63
N LEU A 334 -10.99 8.50 -7.08
CA LEU A 334 -12.35 8.44 -7.63
C LEU A 334 -12.41 9.02 -9.04
N ILE A 335 -11.77 10.18 -9.28
CA ILE A 335 -11.70 10.81 -10.60
C ILE A 335 -11.06 9.83 -11.60
N ASP A 336 -9.91 9.27 -11.23
CA ASP A 336 -9.17 8.34 -12.09
C ASP A 336 -9.95 7.05 -12.39
N VAL A 337 -10.68 6.50 -11.42
CA VAL A 337 -11.56 5.33 -11.60
C VAL A 337 -12.70 5.65 -12.58
N TYR A 338 -13.33 6.82 -12.48
CA TYR A 338 -14.41 7.24 -13.40
C TYR A 338 -13.91 7.49 -14.81
N GLU A 339 -12.79 8.18 -14.98
CA GLU A 339 -12.16 8.41 -16.29
C GLU A 339 -11.82 7.09 -17.00
N ARG A 340 -11.35 6.10 -16.23
CA ARG A 340 -11.00 4.76 -16.76
C ARG A 340 -12.17 3.79 -16.86
N LYS A 341 -13.34 4.15 -16.32
CA LYS A 341 -14.51 3.26 -16.20
C LYS A 341 -14.19 1.94 -15.49
N LEU A 342 -13.41 1.99 -14.40
CA LEU A 342 -13.08 0.77 -13.64
C LEU A 342 -14.32 0.24 -12.89
N PRO A 343 -14.49 -1.09 -12.78
CA PRO A 343 -15.64 -1.70 -12.12
C PRO A 343 -15.54 -1.53 -10.60
N LEU A 344 -16.18 -0.49 -10.07
CA LEU A 344 -16.12 -0.14 -8.65
C LEU A 344 -17.50 0.21 -8.11
N LEU A 345 -17.90 -0.45 -7.02
CA LEU A 345 -18.94 0.05 -6.13
C LEU A 345 -18.28 0.86 -4.99
N CYS A 346 -18.34 2.19 -5.07
CA CYS A 346 -17.84 3.08 -4.03
C CYS A 346 -18.97 3.46 -3.07
N ILE A 347 -18.90 3.00 -1.82
CA ILE A 347 -19.91 3.26 -0.79
C ILE A 347 -19.35 4.29 0.18
N VAL A 348 -20.04 5.43 0.28
CA VAL A 348 -19.70 6.54 1.16
C VAL A 348 -20.68 6.60 2.33
N PHE A 349 -20.20 6.39 3.53
CA PHE A 349 -20.94 6.73 4.75
C PHE A 349 -20.85 8.23 5.01
N ALA A 350 -21.93 8.94 4.69
CA ALA A 350 -22.05 10.39 4.88
C ALA A 350 -22.79 10.68 6.18
N ASN A 351 -22.02 10.90 7.25
CA ASN A 351 -22.53 11.28 8.56
C ASN A 351 -22.19 12.74 8.93
N ASN A 352 -21.49 13.44 8.03
CA ASN A 352 -21.00 14.80 8.18
C ASN A 352 -20.16 14.99 9.44
N ARG A 353 -19.52 13.92 9.95
CA ARG A 353 -18.81 13.91 11.23
C ARG A 353 -17.60 12.98 11.25
N MET A 354 -16.47 13.49 11.73
CA MET A 354 -15.26 12.70 11.96
C MET A 354 -15.39 11.84 13.25
N GLY A 355 -16.17 10.77 13.18
CA GLY A 355 -16.64 10.01 14.35
C GLY A 355 -15.55 9.34 15.20
N MET A 356 -14.35 9.09 14.64
CA MET A 356 -13.22 8.52 15.38
C MET A 356 -12.20 9.56 15.87
N THR A 357 -12.33 10.83 15.46
CA THR A 357 -11.36 11.90 15.75
C THR A 357 -12.11 13.13 16.27
N GLY A 358 -12.64 13.03 17.49
CA GLY A 358 -13.25 14.19 18.18
C GLY A 358 -14.64 14.61 17.68
N GLY A 359 -15.19 13.98 16.64
CA GLY A 359 -16.56 14.26 16.18
C GLY A 359 -16.73 15.62 15.48
N HIS A 360 -15.65 16.15 14.90
CA HIS A 360 -15.67 17.41 14.16
C HIS A 360 -16.60 17.33 12.94
N PRO A 361 -17.24 18.45 12.54
CA PRO A 361 -18.07 18.49 11.35
C PRO A 361 -17.24 18.26 10.09
N VAL A 362 -17.86 17.63 9.09
CA VAL A 362 -17.28 17.38 7.76
C VAL A 362 -18.08 18.16 6.73
N PRO A 363 -17.43 18.76 5.70
CA PRO A 363 -18.14 19.39 4.59
C PRO A 363 -19.09 18.43 3.87
N GLU A 364 -20.18 18.96 3.34
CA GLU A 364 -21.16 18.19 2.57
C GLU A 364 -20.52 17.57 1.32
N ILE A 365 -20.35 16.25 1.33
CA ILE A 365 -19.59 15.51 0.31
C ILE A 365 -20.15 15.69 -1.10
N LEU A 366 -21.47 15.78 -1.26
CA LEU A 366 -22.14 15.85 -2.56
C LEU A 366 -21.67 17.05 -3.39
N ARG A 367 -21.30 18.17 -2.75
CA ARG A 367 -20.76 19.36 -3.44
C ARG A 367 -19.44 19.09 -4.16
N TYR A 368 -18.67 18.10 -3.71
CA TYR A 368 -17.36 17.74 -4.25
C TYR A 368 -17.40 16.60 -5.27
N ILE A 369 -18.47 15.80 -5.27
CA ILE A 369 -18.60 14.60 -6.11
C ILE A 369 -19.83 14.59 -7.01
N ALA A 370 -20.51 15.73 -7.19
CA ALA A 370 -21.68 15.83 -8.07
C ALA A 370 -21.38 15.36 -9.51
N TRP A 371 -20.16 15.57 -9.99
CA TRP A 371 -19.68 15.11 -11.30
C TRP A 371 -19.71 13.57 -11.45
N ALA A 372 -19.65 12.82 -10.34
CA ALA A 372 -19.72 11.37 -10.32
C ALA A 372 -21.17 10.85 -10.35
N ASN A 373 -22.17 11.74 -10.37
CA ASN A 373 -23.60 11.42 -10.34
C ASN A 373 -23.96 10.33 -9.30
N PRO A 374 -23.66 10.56 -8.01
CA PRO A 374 -23.82 9.53 -6.98
C PRO A 374 -25.30 9.18 -6.77
N VAL A 375 -25.56 7.90 -6.51
CA VAL A 375 -26.86 7.45 -5.99
C VAL A 375 -26.92 7.79 -4.50
N VAL A 376 -27.86 8.64 -4.12
CA VAL A 376 -28.04 9.06 -2.72
C VAL A 376 -29.14 8.21 -2.08
N CYS A 377 -28.88 7.68 -0.89
CA CYS A 377 -29.83 6.87 -0.12
C CYS A 377 -29.83 7.33 1.34
N ALA A 378 -31.02 7.47 1.93
CA ALA A 378 -31.13 7.57 3.38
C ALA A 378 -30.75 6.22 4.03
N ALA A 379 -30.04 6.25 5.15
CA ALA A 379 -29.54 5.04 5.81
C ALA A 379 -30.66 4.12 6.35
N ASP A 380 -31.85 4.67 6.58
CA ASP A 380 -33.05 3.94 7.02
C ASP A 380 -33.94 3.43 5.86
N ASP A 381 -33.71 3.86 4.62
CA ASP A 381 -34.39 3.32 3.43
C ASP A 381 -33.72 2.02 2.95
N ILE A 382 -34.07 0.92 3.62
CA ILE A 382 -33.57 -0.43 3.30
C ILE A 382 -33.88 -0.83 1.84
N GLY A 383 -35.01 -0.36 1.29
CA GLY A 383 -35.40 -0.65 -0.09
C GLY A 383 -34.45 0.00 -1.10
N ALA A 384 -34.15 1.29 -0.92
CA ALA A 384 -33.16 2.00 -1.73
C ALA A 384 -31.77 1.40 -1.58
N LEU A 385 -31.33 1.10 -0.36
CA LEU A 385 -30.04 0.46 -0.11
C LEU A 385 -29.92 -0.90 -0.83
N ARG A 386 -30.96 -1.74 -0.81
CA ARG A 386 -30.94 -3.02 -1.53
C ARG A 386 -30.83 -2.83 -3.04
N ARG A 387 -31.43 -1.80 -3.63
CA ARG A 387 -31.29 -1.51 -5.06
C ARG A 387 -29.90 -0.95 -5.40
N ALA A 388 -29.36 -0.08 -4.54
CA ALA A 388 -28.11 0.63 -4.80
C ALA A 388 -26.84 -0.22 -4.58
N LEU A 389 -26.83 -1.06 -3.53
CA LEU A 389 -25.64 -1.80 -3.07
C LEU A 389 -25.38 -3.09 -3.88
N VAL A 390 -25.31 -2.97 -5.19
CA VAL A 390 -25.03 -4.04 -6.15
C VAL A 390 -23.76 -3.66 -6.90
N LEU A 391 -22.89 -4.65 -7.17
CA LEU A 391 -21.71 -4.43 -8.02
C LEU A 391 -22.17 -3.94 -9.41
N PRO A 392 -21.56 -2.88 -9.95
CA PRO A 392 -21.92 -2.41 -11.28
C PRO A 392 -21.40 -3.36 -12.37
N ASP A 393 -22.22 -3.56 -13.41
CA ASP A 393 -21.84 -4.36 -14.58
C ASP A 393 -21.03 -3.54 -15.61
N ASP A 394 -21.19 -2.20 -15.60
CA ASP A 394 -20.50 -1.28 -16.51
C ASP A 394 -20.05 -0.01 -15.76
N GLY A 395 -18.73 0.16 -15.64
CA GLY A 395 -18.10 1.31 -15.01
C GLY A 395 -18.30 1.43 -13.50
N PRO A 396 -17.84 2.54 -12.89
CA PRO A 396 -17.97 2.76 -11.47
C PRO A 396 -19.33 3.32 -11.08
N ARG A 397 -19.73 3.04 -9.86
CA ARG A 397 -20.93 3.57 -9.21
C ARG A 397 -20.58 4.05 -7.82
N THR A 398 -20.89 5.31 -7.54
CA THR A 398 -20.80 5.88 -6.19
C THR A 398 -22.18 5.88 -5.54
N VAL A 399 -22.27 5.33 -4.33
CA VAL A 399 -23.47 5.35 -3.49
C VAL A 399 -23.15 6.13 -2.23
N VAL A 400 -23.87 7.23 -1.99
CA VAL A 400 -23.77 8.03 -0.78
C VAL A 400 -24.92 7.64 0.14
N ILE A 401 -24.58 7.15 1.32
CA ILE A 401 -25.56 6.77 2.34
C ILE A 401 -25.56 7.85 3.40
N GLU A 402 -26.66 8.58 3.52
CA GLU A 402 -26.82 9.68 4.46
C GLU A 402 -27.42 9.19 5.78
N GLY A 403 -26.76 9.50 6.90
CA GLY A 403 -27.26 9.13 8.22
C GLY A 403 -26.63 9.94 9.34
N ALA A 404 -27.40 10.30 10.37
CA ALA A 404 -26.88 11.05 11.51
C ALA A 404 -26.23 10.12 12.54
N CYS A 405 -25.03 10.46 13.01
CA CYS A 405 -24.45 9.75 14.16
C CYS A 405 -25.31 9.97 15.41
N PRO A 406 -25.55 8.93 16.23
CA PRO A 406 -26.25 9.08 17.49
C PRO A 406 -25.47 9.98 18.46
N GLU A 407 -26.17 10.93 19.11
CA GLU A 407 -25.56 11.84 20.08
C GLU A 407 -25.15 11.11 21.36
N GLY A 408 -23.97 11.45 21.89
CA GLY A 408 -23.44 10.88 23.14
C GLY A 408 -23.01 9.41 23.07
N GLU A 409 -23.24 8.73 21.95
CA GLU A 409 -22.82 7.34 21.77
C GLU A 409 -21.36 7.23 21.34
N THR A 410 -20.76 6.09 21.71
CA THR A 410 -19.40 5.72 21.30
C THR A 410 -19.41 4.32 20.71
N HIS A 411 -18.38 4.03 19.92
CA HIS A 411 -18.15 2.71 19.33
C HIS A 411 -18.22 1.60 20.39
N GLU A 412 -19.04 0.58 20.15
CA GLU A 412 -19.24 -0.48 21.14
C GLU A 412 -17.96 -1.29 21.36
N THR A 413 -17.69 -1.60 22.63
CA THR A 413 -16.67 -2.58 23.01
C THR A 413 -17.39 -3.85 23.42
N VAL A 414 -17.26 -4.89 22.61
CA VAL A 414 -17.99 -6.15 22.76
C VAL A 414 -17.05 -7.22 23.32
N ALA A 415 -17.52 -7.96 24.32
CA ALA A 415 -16.80 -9.10 24.86
C ALA A 415 -16.58 -10.15 23.76
N TYR A 416 -15.34 -10.65 23.65
CA TYR A 416 -15.04 -11.77 22.79
C TYR A 416 -15.60 -13.02 23.44
N ARG A 417 -16.68 -13.55 22.88
CA ARG A 417 -17.18 -14.91 23.15
C ARG A 417 -16.81 -15.69 21.90
N ASP A 418 -16.32 -16.92 22.04
CA ASP A 418 -16.00 -17.76 20.88
C ASP A 418 -17.24 -17.81 19.96
N LEU A 419 -17.16 -17.09 18.84
CA LEU A 419 -18.25 -16.84 17.87
C LEU A 419 -18.18 -17.84 16.73
#